data_AF-A0A0Q6EK72-F1
#
_entry.id   AF-A0A0Q6EK72-F1
#
_cell.length_a   1.000
_cell.length_b   1.000
_cell.length_c   1.000
_cell.angle_alpha   90.00
_cell.angle_beta   90.00
_cell.angle_gamma   90.00
#
_symmetry.space_group_name_H-M   'P 1'
#
loop_
_entity.id
_entity.type
_entity.pdbx_description
1 polymer ?
#
loop_
_entity_poly.entity_id
_entity_poly.type
_entity_poly.pdbx_seq_one_letter_code
_entity_poly.pdbx_strand_id
1 'polypeptide(L)' 'MIDAALLGAVAGLALGLADFWVLGRVLAAMARERPSERLGARVTLNVARYAQLLFFPVAGWFAGPLLASNMGG' A
#
# COMPACT_ATOMS: atom_id res chain seq x y z
N MET A 1 -19.17 15.60 -11.66
CA MET A 1 -17.86 15.96 -11.06
C MET A 1 -17.37 14.74 -10.33
N ILE A 2 -16.22 14.17 -10.70
CA ILE A 2 -15.66 13.04 -9.94
C ILE A 2 -15.09 13.62 -8.65
N ASP A 3 -15.46 13.05 -7.51
CA ASP A 3 -15.01 13.49 -6.19
C ASP A 3 -13.48 13.28 -6.06
N ALA A 4 -12.76 14.33 -5.65
CA ALA A 4 -11.32 14.28 -5.43
C ALA A 4 -10.93 13.25 -4.36
N ALA A 5 -11.80 13.00 -3.38
CA ALA A 5 -11.62 11.94 -2.39
C ALA A 5 -11.69 10.55 -3.03
N LEU A 6 -12.63 10.35 -3.96
CA LEU A 6 -12.76 9.08 -4.68
C LEU A 6 -11.54 8.81 -5.57
N LEU A 7 -11.06 9.83 -6.31
CA LEU A 7 -9.83 9.71 -7.11
C LEU A 7 -8.62 9.41 -6.24
N GLY A 8 -8.48 10.11 -5.12
CA GLY A 8 -7.41 9.88 -4.15
C GLY A 8 -7.45 8.45 -3.59
N ALA A 9 -8.62 7.94 -3.25
CA ALA A 9 -8.76 6.57 -2.74
C ALA A 9 -8.44 5.51 -3.79
N VAL A 10 -8.85 5.71 -5.05
CA VAL A 10 -8.50 4.80 -6.15
C VAL A 10 -6.99 4.83 -6.43
N ALA A 11 -6.37 6.01 -6.43
CA ALA A 11 -4.93 6.13 -6.57
C ALA A 11 -4.19 5.46 -5.39
N GLY A 12 -4.68 5.66 -4.17
CA GLY A 12 -4.18 4.99 -2.97
C GLY A 12 -4.29 3.47 -3.07
N LEU A 13 -5.43 2.96 -3.53
CA LEU A 13 -5.62 1.53 -3.77
C LEU A 13 -4.63 0.99 -4.80
N ALA A 14 -4.42 1.70 -5.92
CA ALA A 14 -3.45 1.30 -6.94
C ALA A 14 -2.03 1.22 -6.37
N LEU A 15 -1.62 2.20 -5.55
CA LEU A 15 -0.33 2.19 -4.85
C LEU A 15 -0.22 1.03 -3.87
N GLY A 16 -1.25 0.79 -3.06
CA GLY A 16 -1.28 -0.33 -2.11
C GLY A 16 -1.19 -1.69 -2.82
N LEU A 17 -1.83 -1.83 -3.98
CA LEU A 17 -1.77 -3.06 -4.78
C LEU A 17 -0.37 -3.29 -5.36
N ALA A 18 0.28 -2.22 -5.84
CA ALA A 18 1.65 -2.26 -6.33
C ALA A 18 2.63 -2.66 -5.22
N ASP A 19 2.54 -2.01 -4.06
CA ASP A 19 3.40 -2.30 -2.91
C ASP A 19 3.19 -3.72 -2.38
N PHE A 20 1.93 -4.16 -2.31
CA PHE A 20 1.59 -5.53 -1.96
C PHE A 20 2.30 -6.53 -2.88
N TRP A 21 2.30 -6.30 -4.19
CA TRP A 21 2.99 -7.17 -5.16
C TRP A 21 4.51 -7.13 -5.02
N VAL A 22 5.09 -5.94 -4.87
CA VAL A 22 6.54 -5.76 -4.73
C VAL A 22 7.05 -6.46 -3.47
N LEU A 23 6.46 -6.18 -2.31
CA LEU A 23 6.85 -6.80 -1.05
C LEU A 23 6.63 -8.32 -1.08
N GLY A 24 5.60 -8.79 -1.79
CA GLY A 24 5.38 -10.22 -2.00
C GLY A 24 6.51 -10.90 -2.76
N ARG A 25 7.00 -10.26 -3.83
CA ARG A 25 8.16 -10.76 -4.56
C ARG A 25 9.43 -10.75 -3.71
N VAL A 26 9.67 -9.68 -2.95
CA VAL A 26 10.84 -9.57 -2.06
C VAL A 26 10.82 -10.67 -0.99
N LEU A 27 9.66 -10.88 -0.33
CA LEU A 27 9.46 -11.97 0.63
C LEU A 27 9.71 -13.36 0.01
N ALA A 28 9.24 -13.58 -1.22
CA ALA A 28 9.45 -14.84 -1.93
C ALA A 28 10.93 -15.06 -2.28
N ALA A 29 11.65 -14.00 -2.67
CA ALA A 29 13.08 -14.04 -2.93
C ALA A 29 13.87 -14.31 -1.64
N MET A 30 13.61 -13.57 -0.56
CA MET A 30 14.27 -13.78 0.73
C MET A 30 14.05 -15.19 1.29
N ALA A 31 12.84 -15.74 1.14
CA ALA A 31 12.54 -17.10 1.59
C ALA A 31 13.33 -18.19 0.85
N ARG A 32 13.78 -17.92 -0.40
CA ARG A 32 14.64 -18.83 -1.17
C ARG A 32 16.09 -18.75 -0.74
N GLU A 33 16.56 -17.56 -0.35
CA GLU A 33 17.94 -17.32 0.05
C GLU A 33 18.22 -17.70 1.50
N ARG A 34 17.23 -17.54 2.40
CA ARG A 34 17.39 -17.77 3.85
C ARG A 34 16.21 -18.55 4.44
N PRO A 35 16.09 -19.85 4.16
CA PRO A 35 14.95 -20.67 4.60
C PRO A 35 14.84 -20.82 6.12
N SER A 36 15.91 -20.57 6.88
CA SER A 36 15.95 -20.67 8.35
C SER A 36 15.62 -19.36 9.08
N GLU A 37 15.39 -18.24 8.37
CA GLU A 37 15.09 -16.95 9.01
C GLU A 37 13.68 -16.90 9.61
N ARG A 38 13.56 -16.14 10.70
CA ARG A 38 12.47 -16.11 11.69
C ARG A 38 11.07 -16.07 11.05
N LEU A 39 10.32 -17.16 11.21
CA LEU A 39 8.87 -17.26 10.92
C LEU A 39 8.08 -16.02 11.39
N GLY A 40 8.42 -15.46 12.56
CA GLY A 40 7.79 -14.25 13.09
C GLY A 40 7.94 -13.01 12.19
N ALA A 41 9.15 -12.75 11.67
CA ALA A 41 9.38 -11.61 10.77
C ALA A 41 8.56 -11.74 9.48
N ARG A 42 8.44 -12.97 8.96
CA ARG A 42 7.65 -13.28 7.77
C ARG A 42 6.15 -13.03 7.98
N VAL A 43 5.63 -13.38 9.16
CA VAL A 43 4.23 -13.12 9.55
C VAL A 43 3.98 -11.63 9.70
N THR A 44 4.83 -10.90 10.43
CA THR A 44 4.67 -9.44 10.62
C THR A 44 4.68 -8.70 9.29
N LEU A 45 5.59 -9.05 8.37
CA LEU A 45 5.66 -8.47 7.04
C LEU A 45 4.42 -8.78 6.19
N ASN A 46 3.86 -9.99 6.28
CA ASN A 46 2.60 -10.29 5.60
C ASN A 46 1.43 -9.49 6.18
N VAL A 47 1.32 -9.36 7.50
CA VAL A 47 0.28 -8.53 8.13
C VAL A 47 0.40 -7.07 7.69
N ALA A 48 1.61 -6.52 7.70
CA ALA A 48 1.87 -5.17 7.21
C ALA A 48 1.41 -4.98 5.75
N ARG A 49 1.76 -5.93 4.86
CA ARG A 49 1.33 -5.91 3.45
C ARG A 49 -0.19 -5.88 3.29
N TYR A 50 -0.92 -6.71 4.03
CA TYR A 50 -2.38 -6.71 3.97
C TYR A 50 -2.97 -5.43 4.57
N ALA A 51 -2.41 -4.92 5.66
CA ALA A 51 -2.84 -3.66 6.27
C ALA A 51 -2.66 -2.48 5.31
N GLN A 52 -1.57 -2.46 4.53
CA GLN A 52 -1.30 -1.44 3.53
C GLN A 52 -2.38 -1.36 2.42
N LEU A 53 -2.99 -2.48 2.05
CA LEU A 53 -4.09 -2.50 1.08
C LEU A 53 -5.32 -1.71 1.55
N LEU A 54 -5.52 -1.60 2.87
CA LEU A 54 -6.58 -0.78 3.44
C LEU A 54 -6.10 0.64 3.74
N PHE A 55 -4.87 0.76 4.26
CA PHE A 55 -4.28 2.03 4.67
C PHE A 55 -4.11 3.00 3.50
N PHE A 56 -3.56 2.55 2.37
CA PHE A 56 -3.31 3.45 1.24
C PHE A 56 -4.57 4.03 0.61
N PRO A 57 -5.67 3.28 0.36
CA PRO A 57 -6.93 3.87 -0.07
C PRO A 57 -7.50 4.87 0.92
N VAL A 58 -7.46 4.57 2.23
CA VAL A 58 -7.96 5.48 3.27
C VAL A 58 -7.12 6.75 3.31
N ALA A 59 -5.80 6.63 3.30
CA ALA A 59 -4.90 7.77 3.22
C ALA A 59 -5.14 8.59 1.94
N GLY A 60 -5.33 7.92 0.80
CA GLY A 60 -5.65 8.53 -0.48
C GLY A 60 -6.99 9.28 -0.47
N TRP A 61 -8.02 8.75 0.19
CA TRP A 61 -9.32 9.40 0.36
C TRP A 61 -9.18 10.78 1.02
N PHE A 62 -8.34 10.88 2.05
CA PHE A 62 -8.10 12.16 2.75
C PHE A 62 -7.08 13.05 2.04
N ALA A 63 -6.06 12.47 1.40
CA ALA A 63 -5.02 13.22 0.70
C ALA A 63 -5.52 13.81 -0.63
N GLY A 64 -6.43 13.13 -1.33
CA GLY A 64 -6.96 13.56 -2.63
C GLY A 64 -7.51 14.99 -2.64
N PRO A 65 -8.44 15.34 -1.73
CA PRO A 65 -8.97 16.69 -1.62
C PRO A 65 -7.90 17.73 -1.24
N LEU A 66 -6.99 17.39 -0.32
CA LEU A 66 -5.90 18.28 0.12
C LEU A 66 -4.93 18.60 -1.03
N LEU A 67 -4.60 17.62 -1.87
CA LEU A 67 -3.75 17.83 -3.04
C LEU A 67 -4.48 18.65 -4.10
N ALA A 68 -5.75 18.34 -4.37
CA ALA A 68 -6.57 19.10 -5.32
C ALA A 68 -6.71 20.57 -4.91
N SER A 69 -6.87 20.87 -3.62
CA SER A 69 -6.98 22.25 -3.13
C SER A 69 -5.66 23.03 -3.20
N ASN A 70 -4.51 22.36 -3.10
CA ASN A 70 -3.19 23.01 -3.19
C ASN A 70 -2.71 23.18 -4.64
N MET A 71 -3.22 22.41 -5.59
CA MET A 71 -2.85 22.50 -7.01
C MET A 71 -3.81 23.37 -7.84
N GLY A 72 -5.01 23.63 -7.33
CA GLY A 72 -6.02 24.49 -7.96
C GLY A 72 -6.01 25.96 -7.51
N GLY A 73 -5.06 26.34 -6.64
CA GLY A 73 -4.83 27.71 -6.17
C GLY A 73 -3.78 28.44 -6.98
#